data_AF-A0A9D2III6-F1
#
_entry.id   AF-A0A9D2III6-F1
#
_cell.length_a   1.000
_cell.length_b   1.000
_cell.length_c   1.000
_cell.angle_alpha   90.00
_cell.angle_beta   90.00
_cell.angle_gamma   90.00
#
_symmetry.space_group_name_H-M   'P 1'
#
loop_
_entity.id
_entity.type
_entity.pdbx_description
1 polymer ?
#
loop_
_entity_poly.entity_id
_entity_poly.type
_entity_poly.pdbx_seq_one_letter_code
_entity_poly.pdbx_strand_id
1 'polypeptide(L)'
;MPETVQYILIALAAFIALIVVLKLFKVSFRTIVKVAVNAAVGIALIFLLNLIPNVAIPVNWWTALVSGIFGVPGVIVLLILNFVL
;
A
#
# COMPACT_ATOMS: atom_id res chain seq x y z
N MET A 1 14.06 -26.37 -15.77
CA MET A 1 13.30 -26.64 -14.53
C MET A 1 11.82 -26.57 -14.87
N PRO A 2 10.95 -27.39 -14.27
CA PRO A 2 9.50 -27.26 -14.45
C PRO A 2 9.04 -25.88 -13.95
N GLU A 3 8.14 -25.21 -14.68
CA GLU A 3 7.68 -23.86 -14.32
C GLU A 3 7.06 -23.80 -12.91
N THR A 4 6.40 -24.88 -12.48
CA THR A 4 5.86 -25.03 -11.12
C THR A 4 6.94 -24.91 -10.03
N VAL A 5 8.12 -25.50 -10.26
CA VAL A 5 9.24 -25.43 -9.30
C VAL A 5 9.79 -24.00 -9.22
N GLN A 6 9.85 -23.30 -10.35
CA GLN A 6 10.26 -21.89 -10.38
C GLN A 6 9.30 -20.99 -9.60
N TYR A 7 7.97 -21.13 -9.79
CA TYR A 7 6.99 -20.35 -9.03
C TYR A 7 7.04 -20.62 -7.52
N ILE A 8 7.24 -21.88 -7.11
CA ILE A 8 7.38 -22.25 -5.70
C ILE A 8 8.62 -21.56 -5.09
N LEU A 9 9.75 -21.56 -5.81
CA LEU A 9 10.98 -20.91 -5.33
C LEU A 9 10.83 -19.39 -5.23
N ILE A 10 10.16 -18.75 -6.19
CA ILE A 10 9.87 -17.31 -6.16
C ILE A 10 8.98 -16.97 -4.95
N ALA A 11 7.90 -17.72 -4.74
CA ALA A 11 7.00 -17.51 -3.61
C ALA A 11 7.72 -17.68 -2.26
N LEU A 12 8.57 -18.72 -2.14
CA LEU A 12 9.36 -18.97 -0.94
C LEU A 12 10.37 -17.85 -0.68
N ALA A 13 11.07 -17.39 -1.73
CA ALA A 13 12.02 -16.28 -1.63
C ALA A 13 11.32 -14.98 -1.21
N ALA A 14 10.15 -14.68 -1.79
CA ALA A 14 9.35 -13.51 -1.40
C ALA A 14 8.88 -13.59 0.06
N PHE A 15 8.46 -14.77 0.52
CA PHE A 15 8.04 -14.98 1.91
C PHE A 15 9.20 -14.80 2.90
N ILE A 16 10.38 -15.34 2.59
CA ILE A 16 11.58 -15.16 3.41
C ILE A 16 11.98 -13.68 3.45
N ALA A 17 11.99 -13.00 2.29
CA ALA A 17 12.29 -11.57 2.22
C ALA A 17 11.31 -10.74 3.07
N LEU A 18 10.02 -11.08 3.03
CA LEU A 18 9.00 -10.45 3.86
C LEU A 18 9.31 -10.62 5.36
N ILE A 19 9.64 -11.83 5.81
CA ILE A 19 10.01 -12.08 7.21
C ILE A 19 11.23 -11.27 7.63
N VAL A 20 12.26 -11.22 6.78
CA VAL A 20 13.49 -10.44 7.06
C VAL A 20 13.17 -8.96 7.21
N VAL A 21 12.37 -8.39 6.31
CA VAL A 21 11.94 -6.99 6.38
C VAL A 21 11.14 -6.74 7.67
N LEU A 22 10.15 -7.58 7.98
CA LEU A 22 9.33 -7.43 9.19
C LEU A 22 10.18 -7.48 10.47
N LYS A 23 11.19 -8.35 10.51
CA LYS A 23 12.11 -8.50 11.64
C LYS A 23 13.10 -7.34 11.73
N LEU A 24 13.62 -6.87 10.59
CA LEU A 24 14.57 -5.75 10.50
C LEU A 24 13.94 -4.45 11.02
N PHE A 25 12.71 -4.17 10.61
CA PHE A 25 11.98 -2.99 11.04
C PHE A 25 11.30 -3.14 12.42
N LYS A 26 11.51 -4.27 13.12
CA LYS A 26 10.86 -4.62 14.39
C LYS A 26 9.35 -4.32 14.34
N VAL A 27 8.72 -4.61 13.20
CA VAL A 27 7.33 -4.22 12.95
C VAL A 27 6.45 -5.04 13.87
N SER A 28 5.87 -4.39 14.87
CA SER A 28 4.89 -5.04 15.74
C SER A 28 3.66 -5.42 14.91
N PHE A 29 2.99 -6.53 15.26
CA PHE A 29 1.68 -6.88 14.70
C PHE A 29 0.69 -5.70 14.76
N ARG A 30 0.78 -4.88 15.82
CA ARG A 30 0.00 -3.65 15.94
C ARG A 30 0.27 -2.65 14.81
N THR A 31 1.51 -2.57 14.31
CA THR A 31 1.86 -1.69 13.19
C THR A 31 1.29 -2.20 11.88
N ILE A 32 1.33 -3.51 11.63
CA ILE A 32 0.72 -4.12 10.43
C ILE A 32 -0.78 -3.82 10.39
N VAL A 33 -1.48 -4.04 11.52
CA VAL A 33 -2.91 -3.72 11.62
C VAL A 33 -3.17 -2.23 11.42
N LYS A 34 -2.35 -1.35 12.02
CA LYS A 34 -2.46 0.10 11.79
C LYS A 34 -2.30 0.47 10.32
N VAL A 35 -1.32 -0.09 9.62
CA VAL A 35 -1.09 0.16 8.19
C VAL A 35 -2.26 -0.35 7.35
N ALA A 36 -2.80 -1.53 7.68
CA ALA A 36 -3.97 -2.07 6.98
C ALA A 36 -5.22 -1.20 7.17
N VAL A 37 -5.47 -0.72 8.40
CA VAL A 37 -6.58 0.21 8.69
C VAL A 37 -6.37 1.54 7.98
N ASN A 38 -5.16 2.10 8.04
CA ASN A 38 -4.81 3.33 7.33
C ASN A 38 -5.00 3.19 5.82
N ALA A 39 -4.65 2.03 5.24
CA ALA A 39 -4.82 1.77 3.82
C ALA A 39 -6.31 1.70 3.45
N ALA A 40 -7.12 1.02 4.27
CA ALA A 40 -8.56 0.94 4.06
C ALA A 40 -9.22 2.33 4.14
N VAL A 41 -8.89 3.12 5.17
CA VAL A 41 -9.35 4.51 5.33
C VAL A 41 -8.85 5.38 4.17
N GLY A 42 -7.60 5.19 3.76
CA GLY A 42 -6.97 5.92 2.66
C GLY A 42 -7.65 5.69 1.32
N ILE A 43 -7.89 4.42 0.98
CA ILE A 43 -8.64 4.03 -0.22
C ILE A 43 -10.07 4.59 -0.16
N ALA A 44 -10.74 4.50 0.99
CA ALA A 44 -12.08 5.06 1.15
C ALA A 44 -12.09 6.59 0.92
N LEU A 45 -11.10 7.31 1.46
CA LEU A 45 -10.97 8.74 1.22
C LEU A 45 -10.66 9.07 -0.24
N ILE A 46 -9.76 8.33 -0.89
CA ILE A 46 -9.48 8.50 -2.32
C ILE A 46 -10.76 8.27 -3.15
N PHE A 47 -11.54 7.25 -2.82
CA PHE A 47 -12.81 6.97 -3.48
C PHE A 47 -13.80 8.13 -3.33
N LEU A 48 -13.92 8.70 -2.12
CA LEU A 48 -14.75 9.88 -1.87
C LEU A 48 -14.24 11.12 -2.61
N LEU A 49 -12.92 11.33 -2.64
CA LEU A 49 -12.30 12.46 -3.35
C LEU A 49 -12.53 12.38 -4.86
N ASN A 50 -12.49 11.19 -5.45
CA ASN A 50 -12.80 10.99 -6.87
C ASN A 50 -14.27 11.24 -7.25
N LEU A 51 -15.17 11.48 -6.27
CA LEU A 51 -16.52 11.99 -6.56
C LEU A 51 -16.53 13.48 -6.87
N ILE A 52 -15.48 14.22 -6.48
CA ILE A 52 -15.33 15.64 -6.76
C ILE A 52 -14.89 15.81 -8.23
N PRO A 53 -15.57 16.65 -9.03
CA PRO A 53 -15.13 16.94 -10.39
C PRO A 53 -13.68 17.45 -10.42
N ASN A 54 -12.92 17.01 -11.43
CA ASN A 54 -11.49 17.31 -11.61
C ASN A 54 -10.51 16.62 -10.63
N VAL A 55 -10.99 15.73 -9.75
CA VAL A 55 -10.11 14.85 -8.95
C VAL A 55 -10.09 13.46 -9.56
N ALA A 56 -8.90 12.97 -9.93
CA ALA A 56 -8.72 11.67 -10.60
C ALA A 56 -7.51 10.93 -10.04
N ILE A 57 -7.55 10.59 -8.75
CA ILE A 57 -6.50 9.82 -8.08
C ILE A 57 -6.72 8.33 -8.37
N PRO A 58 -5.78 7.62 -9.00
CA PRO A 58 -5.96 6.21 -9.32
C PRO A 58 -5.98 5.34 -8.05
N VAL A 59 -6.95 4.44 -7.93
CA VAL A 59 -7.01 3.44 -6.85
C VAL A 59 -6.23 2.19 -7.29
N ASN A 60 -5.00 2.05 -6.82
CA ASN A 60 -4.15 0.91 -7.12
C ASN A 60 -3.28 0.57 -5.91
N TRP A 61 -2.43 -0.46 -6.06
CA TRP A 61 -1.56 -0.92 -4.99
C TRP A 61 -0.53 0.13 -4.55
N TRP A 62 -0.13 1.07 -5.42
CA TRP A 62 0.76 2.18 -5.06
C TRP A 62 0.08 3.21 -4.16
N THR A 63 -1.10 3.70 -4.54
CA THR A 63 -1.84 4.68 -3.74
C THR A 63 -2.35 4.08 -2.43
N ALA A 64 -2.68 2.79 -2.42
CA ALA A 64 -2.97 2.02 -1.22
C ALA A 64 -1.76 1.90 -0.27
N LEU A 65 -0.54 1.69 -0.80
CA LEU A 65 0.68 1.65 0.01
C LEU A 65 1.01 3.01 0.61
N VAL A 66 0.95 4.09 -0.18
CA VAL A 66 1.23 5.46 0.30
C VAL A 66 0.24 5.83 1.40
N SER A 67 -1.06 5.64 1.17
CA SER A 67 -2.08 5.91 2.18
C SER A 67 -2.06 4.93 3.35
N GLY A 68 -1.60 3.69 3.16
CA GLY A 68 -1.41 2.72 4.24
C GLY A 68 -0.29 3.08 5.20
N ILE A 69 0.86 3.47 4.67
CA ILE A 69 2.03 3.83 5.47
C ILE A 69 1.81 5.19 6.14
N PHE A 70 1.32 6.18 5.41
CA PHE A 70 1.21 7.55 5.89
C PHE A 70 -0.18 7.92 6.42
N GLY A 71 -1.21 7.09 6.20
CA GLY A 71 -2.58 7.38 6.59
C GLY A 71 -3.19 8.53 5.78
N VAL A 72 -4.03 9.31 6.46
CA VAL A 72 -4.65 10.53 5.92
C VAL A 72 -3.62 11.53 5.36
N PRO A 73 -2.48 11.82 6.03
CA PRO A 73 -1.40 12.62 5.44
C PRO A 73 -0.96 12.14 4.04
N GLY A 74 -0.87 10.83 3.82
CA GLY A 74 -0.53 10.27 2.51
C GLY A 74 -1.57 10.59 1.44
N VAL A 75 -2.85 10.53 1.79
CA VAL A 75 -3.94 10.90 0.87
C VAL A 75 -3.90 12.38 0.51
N ILE A 76 -3.59 13.25 1.48
CA ILE A 76 -3.44 14.70 1.22
C ILE A 76 -2.32 14.95 0.21
N VAL A 77 -1.18 14.26 0.35
CA VAL A 77 -0.08 14.38 -0.62
C VAL A 77 -0.52 13.90 -2.00
N LEU A 78 -1.21 12.76 -2.10
CA LEU A 78 -1.73 12.25 -3.38
C LEU A 78 -2.71 13.23 -4.04
N LEU A 79 -3.55 13.90 -3.25
CA LEU A 79 -4.46 14.92 -3.73
C LEU A 79 -3.71 16.14 -4.26
N ILE A 80 -2.70 16.63 -3.53
CA ILE A 80 -1.85 17.74 -4.01
C ILE A 80 -1.17 17.37 -5.33
N LEU A 81 -0.61 16.16 -5.42
CA LEU A 81 0.04 15.68 -6.64
C LEU A 81 -0.92 15.63 -7.83
N ASN A 82 -2.18 15.25 -7.62
CA ASN A 82 -3.20 15.24 -8.69
C ASN A 82 -3.51 16.63 -9.26
N PHE A 83 -3.31 17.70 -8.49
CA PHE A 83 -3.49 19.07 -8.99
C PHE A 83 -2.22 19.68 -9.60
N VAL A 84 -1.05 19.12 -9.26
CA VAL A 84 0.26 19.65 -9.72
C VAL A 84 0.74 18.94 -10.99
N LEU A 85 0.43 17.65 -11.14
CA LEU A 85 0.83 16.78 -12.24
C LEU A 85 -0.37 16.49 -13.17
#